data_AF-A0A6V2P9E4-F1
#
_entry.id   AF-A0A6V2P9E4-F1
#
_cell.length_a   1.000
_cell.length_b   1.000
_cell.length_c   1.000
_cell.angle_alpha   90.00
_cell.angle_beta   90.00
_cell.angle_gamma   90.00
#
_symmetry.space_group_name_H-M   'P 1'
#
loop_
_entity.id
_entity.type
_entity.pdbx_description
1 polymer ?
#
loop_
_entity_poly.entity_id
_entity_poly.type
_entity_poly.pdbx_seq_one_letter_code
_entity_poly.pdbx_strand_id
1 'polypeptide(L)'
;MSKSIPFLPRPEKLDGSMAGDMGFDPMGLSEIQQDLKYARWAELKHGRISMLAITGMVVQESGFHIPGAQFTSTDPFEAVSKVGYVGNLQILLTIGVIELATISKIYGEGEPGDIGWAFGSLDNMSEEQIKYRQEQEIIHCRLAMIAITGAVVQTLLFHKPLLEM
;
A
#
# COMPACT_ATOMS: atom_id res chain seq x y z
N MET A 1 -4.74 -21.03 19.37
CA MET A 1 -4.15 -21.48 18.10
C MET A 1 -4.22 -20.33 17.10
N SER A 2 -3.17 -20.11 16.30
CA SER A 2 -3.22 -19.12 15.24
C SER A 2 -4.26 -19.52 14.18
N LYS A 3 -5.03 -18.55 13.67
CA LYS A 3 -6.08 -18.79 12.67
C LYS A 3 -5.48 -19.03 11.27
N SER A 4 -4.34 -18.40 10.98
CA SER A 4 -3.62 -18.53 9.72
C SER A 4 -2.75 -19.78 9.66
N ILE A 5 -2.10 -20.15 10.78
CA ILE A 5 -1.22 -21.32 10.86
C ILE A 5 -1.69 -22.20 12.03
N PRO A 6 -2.58 -23.19 11.80
CA PRO A 6 -3.25 -23.93 12.87
C PRO A 6 -2.33 -24.71 13.80
N PHE A 7 -1.12 -25.05 13.34
CA PHE A 7 -0.13 -25.81 14.13
C PHE A 7 0.76 -24.92 15.01
N LEU A 8 0.66 -23.58 14.93
CA LEU A 8 1.41 -22.65 15.77
C LEU A 8 0.53 -22.01 16.86
N PRO A 9 1.11 -21.72 18.05
CA PRO A 9 0.44 -20.91 19.04
C PRO A 9 0.18 -19.51 18.48
N ARG A 10 -0.87 -18.85 18.99
CA ARG A 10 -1.15 -17.46 18.62
C ARG A 10 -0.26 -16.55 19.48
N PRO A 11 0.50 -15.61 18.89
CA PRO A 11 1.30 -14.66 19.66
C PRO A 11 0.42 -13.77 20.53
N GLU A 12 0.89 -13.42 21.74
CA GLU A 12 0.11 -12.68 22.74
C GLU A 12 -0.26 -11.26 22.29
N LYS A 13 0.60 -10.62 21.49
CA LYS A 13 0.38 -9.26 20.97
C LYS A 13 -0.64 -9.18 19.82
N LEU A 14 -1.05 -10.31 19.26
CA LEU A 14 -2.07 -10.40 18.21
C LEU A 14 -3.36 -10.89 18.85
N ASP A 15 -4.16 -9.98 19.40
CA ASP A 15 -5.36 -10.25 20.19
C ASP A 15 -6.66 -10.28 19.37
N GLY A 16 -6.62 -9.85 18.11
CA GLY A 16 -7.77 -9.75 17.21
C GLY A 16 -8.48 -8.40 17.27
N SER A 17 -7.95 -7.43 18.03
CA SER A 17 -8.49 -6.07 18.10
C SER A 17 -8.21 -5.27 16.83
N MET A 18 -7.10 -5.57 16.14
CA MET A 18 -6.70 -4.89 14.91
C MET A 18 -7.37 -5.47 13.66
N ALA A 19 -7.72 -4.59 12.73
CA ALA A 19 -8.23 -4.98 11.42
C ALA A 19 -7.26 -5.93 10.67
N GLY A 20 -7.78 -7.04 10.17
CA GLY A 20 -7.01 -8.02 9.40
C GLY A 20 -6.02 -8.86 10.23
N ASP A 21 -6.20 -8.94 11.56
CA ASP A 21 -5.46 -9.87 12.41
C ASP A 21 -5.95 -11.32 12.22
N MET A 22 -5.05 -12.18 11.74
CA MET A 22 -5.25 -13.62 11.56
C MET A 22 -4.23 -14.46 12.35
N GLY A 23 -3.50 -13.84 13.30
CA GLY A 23 -2.43 -14.47 14.07
C GLY A 23 -1.23 -14.90 13.24
N PHE A 24 -0.98 -14.23 12.11
CA PHE A 24 0.12 -14.56 11.20
C PHE A 24 1.41 -13.87 11.66
N ASP A 25 2.18 -14.55 12.50
CA ASP A 25 3.55 -14.17 12.83
C ASP A 25 4.40 -15.42 13.12
N PRO A 26 4.86 -16.12 12.06
CA PRO A 26 5.64 -17.34 12.22
C PRO A 26 7.06 -17.09 12.76
N MET A 27 7.56 -15.86 12.68
CA MET A 27 8.94 -15.49 13.05
C MET A 27 9.03 -14.70 14.38
N GLY A 28 7.91 -14.42 15.04
CA GLY A 28 7.89 -13.67 16.30
C GLY A 28 8.30 -12.20 16.15
N LEU A 29 8.10 -11.60 14.97
CA LEU A 29 8.48 -10.20 14.73
C LEU A 29 7.70 -9.22 15.60
N SER A 30 6.48 -9.60 16.00
CA SER A 30 5.67 -8.83 16.94
C SER A 30 6.30 -8.77 18.33
N GLU A 31 7.04 -9.80 18.77
CA GLU A 31 7.64 -9.85 20.11
C GLU A 31 8.77 -8.82 20.26
N ILE A 32 9.52 -8.55 19.19
CA ILE A 32 10.64 -7.60 19.14
C ILE A 32 10.15 -6.15 19.23
N GLN A 33 8.96 -5.86 18.70
CA GLN A 33 8.43 -4.49 18.62
C GLN A 33 7.71 -4.10 19.92
N GLN A 34 7.98 -2.90 20.44
CA GLN A 34 7.26 -2.38 21.61
C GLN A 34 5.79 -2.08 21.29
N ASP A 35 5.51 -1.55 20.09
CA ASP A 35 4.17 -1.24 19.63
C ASP A 35 3.99 -1.68 18.16
N LEU A 36 2.87 -2.35 17.87
CA LEU A 36 2.48 -2.79 16.53
C LEU A 36 1.96 -1.62 15.68
N LYS A 37 1.66 -0.47 16.29
CA LYS A 37 1.21 0.73 15.56
C LYS A 37 2.15 1.12 14.43
N TYR A 38 3.46 1.13 14.67
CA TYR A 38 4.43 1.49 13.64
C TYR A 38 4.47 0.48 12.49
N ALA A 39 4.42 -0.83 12.81
CA ALA A 39 4.34 -1.87 11.79
C ALA A 39 3.06 -1.76 10.97
N ARG A 40 1.93 -1.41 11.60
CA ARG A 40 0.67 -1.16 10.90
C ARG A 40 0.74 0.07 10.00
N TRP A 41 1.35 1.15 10.45
CA TRP A 41 1.64 2.34 9.63
C TRP A 41 2.47 1.98 8.40
N ALA A 42 3.49 1.13 8.57
CA ALA A 42 4.30 0.66 7.46
C ALA A 42 3.49 -0.22 6.49
N GLU A 43 2.69 -1.16 6.99
CA GLU A 43 1.83 -2.04 6.19
C GLU A 43 0.85 -1.23 5.32
N LEU A 44 0.14 -0.26 5.91
CA LEU A 44 -0.81 0.58 5.19
C LEU A 44 -0.13 1.48 4.16
N LYS A 45 1.04 2.07 4.47
CA LYS A 45 1.78 2.89 3.50
C LYS A 45 2.25 2.07 2.30
N HIS A 46 2.87 0.92 2.52
CA HIS A 46 3.31 0.04 1.43
C HIS A 46 2.11 -0.46 0.62
N GLY A 47 1.03 -0.86 1.27
CA GLY A 47 -0.19 -1.31 0.62
C GLY A 47 -0.86 -0.24 -0.24
N ARG A 48 -1.04 0.98 0.28
CA ARG A 48 -1.63 2.12 -0.46
C ARG A 48 -0.80 2.50 -1.68
N ILE A 49 0.53 2.58 -1.53
CA ILE A 49 1.43 2.85 -2.65
C ILE A 49 1.34 1.72 -3.69
N SER A 50 1.28 0.46 -3.25
CA SER A 50 1.16 -0.70 -4.15
C SER A 50 -0.17 -0.71 -4.91
N MET A 51 -1.28 -0.33 -4.27
CA MET A 51 -2.59 -0.20 -4.91
C MET A 51 -2.59 0.85 -6.03
N LEU A 52 -1.93 1.99 -5.80
CA LEU A 52 -1.77 3.03 -6.81
C LEU A 52 -0.79 2.61 -7.91
N ALA A 53 0.30 1.91 -7.55
CA ALA A 53 1.31 1.45 -8.50
C ALA A 53 0.73 0.44 -9.51
N ILE A 54 0.00 -0.57 -9.03
CA ILE A 54 -0.58 -1.59 -9.92
C ILE A 54 -1.64 -0.98 -10.85
N THR A 55 -2.47 -0.06 -10.33
CA THR A 55 -3.45 0.67 -11.13
C THR A 55 -2.77 1.54 -12.18
N GLY A 56 -1.67 2.22 -11.81
CA GLY A 56 -0.87 3.03 -12.74
C GLY A 56 -0.29 2.22 -13.90
N MET A 57 0.30 1.04 -13.62
CA MET A 57 0.81 0.14 -14.66
C MET A 57 -0.31 -0.32 -15.60
N VAL A 58 -1.44 -0.77 -15.05
CA VAL A 58 -2.59 -1.25 -15.86
C VAL A 58 -3.18 -0.14 -16.73
N VAL A 59 -3.33 1.09 -16.21
CA VAL A 59 -3.88 2.22 -16.95
C VAL A 59 -2.97 2.62 -18.12
N GLN A 60 -1.65 2.64 -17.89
CA GLN A 60 -0.67 2.95 -18.94
C GLN A 60 -0.68 1.89 -20.05
N GLU A 61 -0.79 0.61 -19.70
CA GLU A 61 -0.87 -0.45 -20.70
C GLU A 61 -2.22 -0.51 -21.43
N SER A 62 -3.32 -0.12 -20.77
CA SER A 62 -4.66 -0.10 -21.37
C SER A 62 -4.85 0.96 -22.45
N GLY A 63 -3.81 1.73 -22.77
CA GLY A 63 -3.84 2.75 -23.82
C GLY A 63 -4.37 4.11 -23.37
N PHE A 64 -4.66 4.29 -22.08
CA PHE A 64 -5.07 5.57 -21.51
C PHE A 64 -3.83 6.42 -21.19
N HIS A 65 -3.34 7.12 -22.21
CA HIS A 65 -2.23 8.04 -22.09
C HIS A 65 -2.75 9.47 -21.91
N ILE A 66 -2.14 10.22 -20.99
CA ILE A 66 -2.38 11.66 -20.88
C ILE A 66 -1.86 12.32 -22.17
N PRO A 67 -2.58 13.27 -22.78
CA PRO A 67 -2.14 13.91 -24.02
C PRO A 67 -0.77 14.58 -23.85
N GLY A 68 0.25 14.02 -24.51
CA GLY A 68 1.61 14.52 -24.55
C GLY A 68 2.59 13.45 -25.02
N ALA A 69 3.53 13.78 -25.91
CA ALA A 69 4.48 12.83 -26.48
C ALA A 69 5.33 12.10 -25.42
N GLN A 70 5.54 12.74 -24.26
CA GLN A 70 6.31 12.24 -23.12
C GLN A 70 5.60 11.12 -22.34
N PHE A 71 4.28 10.93 -22.54
CA PHE A 71 3.45 9.99 -21.78
C PHE A 71 2.97 8.78 -22.60
N THR A 72 3.52 8.60 -23.81
CA THR A 72 3.09 7.56 -24.77
C THR A 72 3.84 6.24 -24.64
N SER A 73 4.77 6.14 -23.70
CA SER A 73 5.58 4.92 -23.53
C SER A 73 4.84 3.92 -22.64
N THR A 74 4.68 2.72 -23.15
CA THR A 74 3.99 1.60 -22.50
C THR A 74 4.85 0.93 -21.45
N ASP A 75 6.19 1.01 -21.58
CA ASP A 75 7.12 0.46 -20.60
C ASP A 75 7.20 1.35 -19.35
N PRO A 76 6.80 0.85 -18.16
CA PRO A 76 6.71 1.67 -16.96
C PRO A 76 8.07 2.19 -16.47
N PHE A 77 9.15 1.43 -16.69
CA PHE A 77 10.50 1.86 -16.34
C PHE A 77 11.07 2.91 -17.29
N GLU A 78 10.79 2.76 -18.60
CA GLU A 78 11.23 3.73 -19.59
C GLU A 78 10.41 5.04 -19.48
N ALA A 79 9.13 4.94 -19.13
CA ALA A 79 8.25 6.08 -18.90
C ALA A 79 8.83 7.04 -17.86
N VAL A 80 9.42 6.55 -16.76
CA VAL A 80 10.07 7.40 -15.75
C VAL A 80 11.20 8.23 -16.36
N SER A 81 11.97 7.69 -17.30
CA SER A 81 13.03 8.44 -17.96
C SER A 81 12.51 9.48 -18.96
N LYS A 82 11.39 9.20 -19.62
CA LYS A 82 10.81 10.03 -20.71
C LYS A 82 9.94 11.19 -20.24
N VAL A 83 9.26 11.07 -19.09
CA VAL A 83 8.42 12.13 -18.50
C VAL A 83 9.24 13.39 -18.15
N GLY A 84 10.56 13.25 -18.03
CA GLY A 84 11.50 14.35 -17.77
C GLY A 84 11.71 14.61 -16.28
N TYR A 85 12.87 15.18 -15.95
CA TYR A 85 13.33 15.37 -14.56
C TYR A 85 12.34 16.18 -13.71
N VAL A 86 11.72 17.22 -14.29
CA VAL A 86 10.79 18.12 -13.58
C VAL A 86 9.53 17.38 -13.13
N GLY A 87 8.95 16.52 -13.98
CA GLY A 87 7.76 15.75 -13.65
C GLY A 87 8.00 14.78 -12.49
N ASN A 88 9.12 14.05 -12.54
CA ASN A 88 9.52 13.14 -11.46
C ASN A 88 9.78 13.89 -10.16
N LEU A 89 10.44 15.04 -10.23
CA LEU A 89 10.75 15.86 -9.06
C LEU A 89 9.47 16.44 -8.43
N GLN A 90 8.47 16.84 -9.23
CA GLN A 90 7.20 17.31 -8.71
C GLN A 90 6.44 16.22 -7.93
N ILE A 91 6.41 14.98 -8.45
CA ILE A 91 5.79 13.84 -7.78
C ILE A 91 6.52 13.55 -6.46
N LEU A 92 7.85 13.47 -6.50
CA LEU A 92 8.66 13.20 -5.31
C LEU A 92 8.53 14.29 -4.25
N LEU A 93 8.51 15.57 -4.63
CA LEU A 93 8.28 16.67 -3.71
C LEU A 93 6.88 16.64 -3.10
N THR A 94 5.86 16.32 -3.90
CA THR A 94 4.48 16.25 -3.39
C THR A 94 4.34 15.12 -2.36
N ILE A 95 4.88 13.93 -2.65
CA ILE A 95 4.92 12.82 -1.70
C ILE A 95 5.71 13.22 -0.45
N GLY A 96 6.89 13.83 -0.63
CA GLY A 96 7.75 14.28 0.47
C GLY A 96 7.06 15.28 1.40
N VAL A 97 6.32 16.27 0.86
CA VAL A 97 5.56 17.23 1.66
C VAL A 97 4.46 16.53 2.47
N ILE A 98 3.75 15.58 1.86
CA ILE A 98 2.70 14.81 2.55
C ILE A 98 3.31 13.97 3.68
N GLU A 99 4.46 13.33 3.44
CA GLU A 99 5.15 12.55 4.48
C GLU A 99 5.65 13.43 5.62
N LEU A 100 6.25 14.58 5.32
CA LEU A 100 6.69 15.54 6.35
C LEU A 100 5.52 16.05 7.20
N ALA A 101 4.37 16.32 6.59
CA ALA A 101 3.16 16.72 7.32
C ALA A 101 2.60 15.58 8.20
N THR A 102 2.91 14.32 7.88
CA THR A 102 2.39 13.13 8.57
C THR A 102 3.38 12.56 9.60
N ILE A 103 4.66 12.97 9.58
CA ILE A 103 5.70 12.49 10.51
C ILE A 103 5.29 12.62 11.99
N SER A 104 4.69 13.75 12.36
CA SER A 104 4.26 13.99 13.74
C SER A 104 3.15 13.03 14.17
N LYS A 105 2.29 12.59 13.24
CA LYS A 105 1.23 11.61 13.49
C LYS A 105 1.77 10.18 13.61
N ILE A 106 2.80 9.85 12.82
CA ILE A 106 3.41 8.51 12.79
C ILE A 106 4.16 8.20 14.10
N TYR A 107 4.89 9.18 14.64
CA TYR A 107 5.66 9.01 15.88
C TYR A 107 4.93 9.55 17.13
N GLY A 108 3.74 10.15 16.95
CA GLY A 108 2.88 10.62 18.03
C GLY A 108 1.75 9.63 18.36
N GLU A 109 0.62 10.15 18.88
CA GLU A 109 -0.55 9.35 19.25
C GLU A 109 -1.56 9.14 18.10
N GLY A 110 -1.14 9.26 16.84
CA GLY A 110 -2.03 9.08 15.70
C GLY A 110 -2.51 7.63 15.55
N GLU A 111 -3.80 7.45 15.22
CA GLU A 111 -4.31 6.13 14.86
C GLU A 111 -3.63 5.61 13.58
N PRO A 112 -3.20 4.33 13.54
CA PRO A 112 -2.52 3.78 12.37
C PRO A 112 -3.31 3.93 11.08
N GLY A 113 -2.75 4.71 10.14
CA GLY A 113 -3.35 4.94 8.83
C GLY A 113 -4.27 6.15 8.71
N ASP A 114 -4.57 6.84 9.82
CA ASP A 114 -5.36 8.06 9.79
C ASP A 114 -4.50 9.30 9.55
N ILE A 115 -4.55 9.78 8.31
CA ILE A 115 -3.91 11.03 7.89
C ILE A 115 -4.90 12.21 7.84
N GLY A 116 -6.18 11.99 8.16
CA GLY A 116 -7.26 12.97 8.03
C GLY A 116 -7.81 13.11 6.60
N TRP A 117 -7.51 12.17 5.71
CA TRP A 117 -7.98 12.15 4.31
C TRP A 117 -9.33 11.43 4.14
N ALA A 118 -10.09 11.27 5.21
CA ALA A 118 -11.42 10.69 5.16
C ALA A 118 -12.46 11.60 4.48
N PHE A 119 -12.14 12.89 4.25
CA PHE A 119 -12.99 13.90 3.61
C PHE A 119 -14.47 13.89 4.10
N GLY A 120 -14.69 13.64 5.39
CA GLY A 120 -16.03 13.55 5.99
C GLY A 120 -16.85 12.32 5.58
N SER A 121 -16.29 11.40 4.77
CA SER A 121 -16.98 10.19 4.32
C SER A 121 -17.10 9.14 5.41
N LEU A 122 -16.23 9.16 6.44
CA LEU A 122 -16.27 8.21 7.56
C LEU A 122 -17.07 8.74 8.76
N ASP A 123 -17.36 10.04 8.82
CA ASP A 123 -17.97 10.70 9.98
C ASP A 123 -19.45 10.32 10.21
N ASN A 124 -20.12 9.81 9.16
CA ASN A 124 -21.53 9.40 9.20
C ASN A 124 -21.72 7.86 9.30
N MET A 125 -20.65 7.10 9.53
CA MET A 125 -20.67 5.63 9.51
C MET A 125 -20.55 5.02 10.90
N SER A 126 -21.18 3.86 11.10
CA SER A 126 -21.06 3.11 12.37
C SER A 126 -19.66 2.50 12.56
N GLU A 127 -19.24 2.28 13.80
CA GLU A 127 -17.93 1.69 14.12
C GLU A 127 -17.70 0.32 13.47
N GLU A 128 -18.76 -0.51 13.35
CA GLU A 128 -18.68 -1.81 12.67
C GLU A 128 -18.41 -1.65 11.16
N GLN A 129 -19.03 -0.67 10.52
CA GLN A 129 -18.79 -0.36 9.10
C GLN A 129 -17.38 0.18 8.88
N ILE A 130 -16.87 0.99 9.81
CA ILE A 130 -15.50 1.51 9.77
C ILE A 130 -14.51 0.33 9.85
N LYS A 131 -14.70 -0.58 10.81
CA LYS A 131 -13.86 -1.79 10.93
C LYS A 131 -13.91 -2.65 9.67
N TYR A 132 -15.09 -2.86 9.10
CA TYR A 132 -15.24 -3.62 7.86
C TYR A 132 -14.48 -2.97 6.69
N ARG A 133 -14.53 -1.65 6.54
CA ARG A 133 -13.76 -0.94 5.51
C ARG A 133 -12.26 -0.99 5.75
N GLN A 134 -11.82 -0.90 7.01
CA GLN A 134 -10.41 -1.09 7.38
C GLN A 134 -9.93 -2.51 7.04
N GLU A 135 -10.76 -3.53 7.27
CA GLU A 135 -10.46 -4.91 6.86
C GLU A 135 -10.36 -5.04 5.34
N GLN A 136 -11.29 -4.43 4.60
CA GLN A 136 -11.23 -4.38 3.13
C GLN A 136 -9.94 -3.72 2.68
N GLU A 137 -9.59 -2.56 3.24
CA GLU A 137 -8.36 -1.85 2.90
C GLU A 137 -7.12 -2.73 3.12
N ILE A 138 -7.03 -3.41 4.27
CA ILE A 138 -5.90 -4.29 4.57
C ILE A 138 -5.82 -5.48 3.60
N ILE A 139 -6.95 -6.08 3.25
CA ILE A 139 -6.97 -7.19 2.29
C ILE A 139 -6.49 -6.72 0.91
N HIS A 140 -6.96 -5.56 0.43
CA HIS A 140 -6.51 -5.00 -0.84
C HIS A 140 -5.04 -4.56 -0.80
N CYS A 141 -4.59 -3.97 0.31
CA CYS A 141 -3.18 -3.64 0.54
C CYS A 141 -2.28 -4.87 0.38
N ARG A 142 -2.62 -5.97 1.06
CA ARG A 142 -1.83 -7.22 1.03
C ARG A 142 -1.83 -7.85 -0.35
N LEU A 143 -2.99 -7.88 -1.02
CA LEU A 143 -3.10 -8.36 -2.40
C LEU A 143 -2.23 -7.53 -3.36
N ALA A 144 -2.30 -6.20 -3.25
CA ALA A 144 -1.58 -5.29 -4.13
C ALA A 144 -0.05 -5.39 -3.97
N MET A 145 0.47 -5.59 -2.75
CA MET A 145 1.90 -5.78 -2.51
C MET A 145 2.45 -7.03 -3.22
N ILE A 146 1.67 -8.12 -3.25
CA ILE A 146 2.04 -9.33 -3.99
C ILE A 146 1.92 -9.10 -5.49
N ALA A 147 0.85 -8.44 -5.94
CA ALA A 147 0.60 -8.16 -7.35
C ALA A 147 1.70 -7.30 -7.98
N ILE A 148 2.10 -6.19 -7.33
CA ILE A 148 3.14 -5.31 -7.85
C ILE A 148 4.51 -6.00 -7.90
N THR A 149 4.81 -6.85 -6.93
CA THR A 149 6.05 -7.63 -6.92
C THR A 149 6.11 -8.58 -8.12
N GLY A 150 5.00 -9.28 -8.40
CA GLY A 150 4.88 -10.13 -9.59
C GLY A 150 4.99 -9.33 -10.89
N ALA A 151 4.27 -8.20 -10.98
CA ALA A 151 4.27 -7.32 -12.13
C ALA A 151 5.66 -6.79 -12.46
N VAL A 152 6.37 -6.27 -11.47
CA VAL A 152 7.74 -5.76 -11.63
C VAL A 152 8.69 -6.87 -12.10
N VAL A 153 8.65 -8.05 -11.48
CA VAL A 153 9.49 -9.18 -11.88
C VAL A 153 9.20 -9.61 -13.32
N GLN A 154 7.93 -9.67 -13.72
CA GLN A 154 7.53 -10.03 -15.08
C GLN A 154 8.00 -9.00 -16.11
N THR A 155 7.79 -7.70 -15.85
CA THR A 155 8.24 -6.63 -16.75
C THR A 155 9.76 -6.62 -16.89
N LEU A 156 10.51 -6.87 -15.81
CA LEU A 156 11.97 -6.91 -15.84
C LEU A 156 12.54 -8.14 -16.56
N LEU A 157 11.88 -9.30 -16.47
CA LEU A 157 12.35 -10.53 -17.12
C LEU A 157 11.97 -10.63 -18.59
N PHE A 158 10.74 -10.24 -18.93
CA PHE A 158 10.18 -10.48 -20.26
C PHE A 158 10.14 -9.25 -21.15
N HIS A 159 10.27 -8.04 -20.60
CA HIS A 159 10.12 -6.77 -21.34
C HIS A 159 8.85 -6.76 -22.21
N LYS A 160 7.78 -7.38 -21.70
CA LYS A 160 6.47 -7.45 -22.32
C LYS A 160 5.46 -6.71 -21.44
N PRO A 161 4.41 -6.12 -22.03
CA PRO A 161 3.32 -5.55 -21.26
C PRO A 161 2.61 -6.66 -20.47
N LEU A 162 2.16 -6.34 -19.26
CA LEU A 162 1.43 -7.26 -18.38
C LEU A 162 0.17 -7.85 -19.03
N LEU A 163 -0.51 -7.09 -19.89
CA LEU A 163 -1.76 -7.52 -20.52
C LEU A 163 -1.60 -8.44 -21.74
N GLU A 164 -0.41 -8.57 -22.33
CA GLU A 164 -0.17 -9.43 -23.50
C GLU A 164 0.46 -10.80 -23.14
N MET A 165 0.16 -11.33 -21.95
CA MET A 165 0.57 -12.69 -21.55
C MET A 165 -0.12 -13.80 -22.34
#